data_AF-A0A1I3FND5-F1
#
_entry.id   AF-A0A1I3FND5-F1
#
_cell.length_a   1.000
_cell.length_b   1.000
_cell.length_c   1.000
_cell.angle_alpha   90.00
_cell.angle_beta   90.00
_cell.angle_gamma   90.00
#
_symmetry.space_group_name_H-M   'P 1'
#
loop_
_entity.id
_entity.type
_entity.pdbx_description
1 polymer ?
#
loop_
_entity_poly.entity_id
_entity_poly.type
_entity_poly.pdbx_seq_one_letter_code
_entity_poly.pdbx_strand_id
1 'polypeptide(L)' 'MKPQMVKKLLMSQIKTIADNAKSFCIDSERNFSRKRKLSMEKVITGIIGMG' A
#
# COMPACT_ATOMS: atom_id res chain seq x y z
N MET A 1 -8.29 7.29 20.67
CA MET A 1 -8.22 7.97 19.36
C MET A 1 -9.57 7.86 18.65
N LYS A 2 -10.00 8.89 17.91
CA LYS A 2 -11.22 8.77 17.09
C LYS A 2 -10.98 7.78 15.94
N PRO A 3 -11.90 6.86 15.61
CA PRO A 3 -11.70 5.87 14.54
C PRO A 3 -11.29 6.48 13.19
N GLN A 4 -11.83 7.65 12.85
CA GLN A 4 -11.44 8.40 11.66
C GLN A 4 -9.96 8.81 11.65
N MET A 5 -9.40 9.15 12.81
CA MET A 5 -7.97 9.48 12.93
C MET A 5 -7.10 8.22 12.75
N VAL A 6 -7.53 7.09 13.32
CA VAL A 6 -6.84 5.81 13.15
C VAL A 6 -6.83 5.39 11.68
N LYS A 7 -7.98 5.50 10.99
CA LYS A 7 -8.08 5.23 9.55
C LYS A 7 -7.14 6.12 8.73
N LYS A 8 -7.09 7.42 9.02
CA LYS A 8 -6.19 8.36 8.33
C LYS A 8 -4.72 8.02 8.56
N LEU A 9 -4.34 7.71 9.80
CA LEU A 9 -2.98 7.31 10.14
C LEU A 9 -2.58 6.03 9.39
N LEU A 10 -3.45 5.01 9.39
CA LEU A 10 -3.22 3.76 8.68
C LEU A 10 -3.04 3.98 7.17
N MET A 11 -3.90 4.77 6.54
CA MET A 11 -3.78 5.10 5.11
C MET A 11 -2.49 5.85 4.80
N SER A 12 -2.06 6.76 5.68
CA SER A 12 -0.78 7.45 5.54
C SER A 12 0.40 6.49 5.57
N GLN A 13 0.39 5.51 6.49
CA GLN A 13 1.45 4.52 6.60
C GLN A 13 1.49 3.58 5.39
N ILE A 14 0.33 3.15 4.88
CA ILE A 14 0.22 2.34 3.66
C ILE A 14 0.85 3.09 2.49
N LYS A 15 0.55 4.38 2.34
CA LYS A 15 1.14 5.21 1.29
C LYS A 15 2.67 5.30 1.41
N THR A 16 3.19 5.55 2.60
CA THR A 16 4.64 5.59 2.84
C THR A 16 5.33 4.28 2.45
N ILE A 17 4.71 3.13 2.73
CA ILE A 17 5.23 1.81 2.34
C ILE A 17 5.16 1.64 0.82
N ALA A 18 4.04 2.02 0.19
CA ALA A 18 3.84 1.90 -1.24
C ALA A 18 4.81 2.77 -2.06
N ASP A 19 5.08 3.99 -1.61
CA ASP A 19 6.07 4.89 -2.20
C ASP A 19 7.50 4.32 -2.09
N ASN A 20 7.75 3.46 -1.09
CA ASN A 20 9.03 2.78 -0.88
C ASN A 20 8.98 1.27 -1.19
N ALA A 21 8.18 0.87 -2.16
CA ALA A 21 7.98 -0.55 -2.54
C ALA A 21 9.29 -1.31 -2.76
N LYS A 22 10.34 -0.64 -3.24
CA LYS A 22 11.67 -1.22 -3.50
C LYS A 22 12.31 -1.85 -2.26
N SER A 23 12.08 -1.28 -1.07
CA SER A 23 12.65 -1.81 0.18
C SER A 23 11.92 -3.03 0.73
N PHE A 24 10.67 -3.27 0.30
CA PHE A 24 9.80 -4.30 0.88
C PHE A 24 9.51 -5.46 -0.09
N CYS A 25 9.89 -5.33 -1.36
CA CYS A 25 9.60 -6.31 -2.39
C CYS A 25 10.87 -7.01 -2.86
N ILE A 26 10.81 -8.35 -2.99
CA ILE A 26 11.93 -9.17 -3.50
C ILE A 26 12.31 -8.75 -4.93
N ASP A 27 11.34 -8.41 -5.77
CA ASP A 27 11.54 -7.88 -7.13
C ASP A 27 10.54 -6.75 -7.37
N SER A 28 10.82 -5.55 -6.88
CA SER A 28 9.92 -4.40 -7.01
C SER A 28 9.67 -3.98 -8.45
N GLU A 29 10.66 -4.15 -9.33
CA GLU A 29 10.61 -3.74 -10.74
C GLU A 29 9.62 -4.62 -11.51
N ARG A 30 9.53 -5.93 -11.22
CA ARG A 30 8.49 -6.80 -11.79
C ARG A 30 7.19 -6.76 -11.00
N ASN A 31 7.24 -6.78 -9.66
CA ASN A 31 6.06 -6.93 -8.81
C ASN A 31 5.13 -5.73 -8.86
N PHE A 32 5.64 -4.50 -9.01
CA PHE A 32 4.82 -3.28 -9.06
C PHE A 32 5.19 -2.39 -10.25
N SER A 33 5.59 -3.02 -11.37
CA SER A 33 5.85 -2.31 -12.62
C SER A 33 4.66 -1.45 -13.05
N ARG A 34 4.93 -0.37 -13.80
CA ARG A 34 3.89 0.50 -14.40
C ARG A 34 2.87 -0.25 -15.27
N LYS A 35 3.14 -1.51 -15.67
CA LYS A 35 2.23 -2.35 -16.48
C LYS A 35 1.19 -3.14 -15.64
N ARG A 36 1.26 -3.12 -14.31
CA ARG A 36 0.26 -3.79 -13.45
C ARG A 36 -1.08 -3.05 -13.41
N LYS A 37 -2.16 -3.82 -13.32
CA LYS A 37 -3.55 -3.31 -13.16
C LYS A 37 -3.84 -2.77 -11.75
N LEU A 38 -3.11 -3.22 -10.72
CA LEU A 38 -3.33 -2.86 -9.32
C LEU A 38 -2.04 -2.28 -8.70
N SER A 39 -2.16 -1.14 -8.01
CA SER A 39 -1.07 -0.53 -7.24
C SER A 39 -0.81 -1.28 -5.93
N MET A 40 0.38 -1.11 -5.35
CA MET A 40 0.73 -1.68 -4.05
C MET A 40 -0.24 -1.24 -2.94
N GLU A 41 -0.66 0.03 -2.94
CA GLU A 41 -1.70 0.52 -2.03
C GLU A 41 -2.98 -0.30 -2.15
N LYS A 42 -3.51 -0.50 -3.36
CA LYS A 42 -4.74 -1.28 -3.58
C LYS A 42 -4.62 -2.73 -3.16
N VAL A 43 -3.44 -3.33 -3.36
CA VAL A 43 -3.17 -4.70 -2.91
C VAL A 43 -3.22 -4.75 -1.38
N ILE A 44 -2.53 -3.84 -0.70
CA ILE A 44 -2.50 -3.81 0.77
C ILE A 44 -3.89 -3.54 1.33
N THR A 45 -4.63 -2.54 0.82
CA THR A 45 -5.98 -2.23 1.30
C THR A 45 -6.94 -3.38 1.05
N GLY A 46 -6.81 -4.11 -0.06
CA GLY A 46 -7.60 -5.32 -0.33
C GLY A 46 -7.34 -6.44 0.66
N ILE A 47 -6.07 -6.71 1.00
CA ILE A 47 -5.68 -7.76 1.97
C ILE A 47 -6.25 -7.51 3.35
N ILE A 48 -6.21 -6.25 3.82
CA ILE A 48 -6.69 -5.88 5.16
C ILE A 48 -8.20 -5.59 5.19
N GLY A 49 -8.94 -5.87 4.10
CA GLY A 49 -10.39 -5.67 4.03
C GLY A 49 -10.83 -4.21 4.06
N MET A 50 -9.97 -3.29 3.61
CA MET A 50 -10.24 -1.84 3.55
C MET A 50 -10.46 -1.31 2.13
N GLY A 51 -10.42 -2.18 1.12
CA GLY A 51 -10.64 -1.87 -0.30
C GLY A 51 -12.07 -1.50 -0.63
#